data_AF-A0A6V8PVA9-F1
#
_entry.id   AF-A0A6V8PVA9-F1
#
_cell.length_a   1.000
_cell.length_b   1.000
_cell.length_c   1.000
_cell.angle_alpha   90.00
_cell.angle_beta   90.00
_cell.angle_gamma   90.00
#
_symmetry.space_group_name_H-M   'P 1'
#
loop_
_entity.id
_entity.type
_entity.pdbx_description
1 polymer ?
#
loop_
_entity_poly.entity_id
_entity_poly.type
_entity_poly.pdbx_seq_one_letter_code
_entity_poly.pdbx_strand_id
1 'polypeptide(L)'
;MNQYYAIEDSFPIVEINRLAIPERNAFKPIYQMHKWFARRASCVFRAILLGCMKPLALDENGKPLKSGAEVIMEEFYKDHTNDPDTKGKVILDPFMGGGTTVVEALRLGCKVIGIDLNPVAWFIVKTEIEPVDIDELKASFDRLAERKVAWSGKSVKETLLEQYKTECPCCGAGREEAEIIYTFWVKSALCTNPLSKKEVP
;
A
#
# COMPACT_ATOMS: atom_id res chain seq x y z
N MET A 1 27.33 5.55 29.06
CA MET A 1 26.33 4.50 29.32
C MET A 1 25.88 3.98 27.98
N ASN A 2 25.86 2.65 27.77
CA ASN A 2 25.29 2.09 26.55
C ASN A 2 23.79 2.41 26.52
N GLN A 3 23.33 2.93 25.39
CA GLN A 3 21.91 3.14 25.14
C GLN A 3 21.29 1.77 24.82
N TYR A 4 20.30 1.36 25.59
CA TYR A 4 19.53 0.14 25.33
C TYR A 4 18.36 0.47 24.39
N TYR A 5 18.04 -0.45 23.49
CA TYR A 5 16.94 -0.30 22.53
C TYR A 5 15.83 -1.31 22.79
N ALA A 6 14.61 -0.97 22.40
CA ALA A 6 13.42 -1.79 22.69
C ALA A 6 13.55 -3.24 22.19
N ILE A 7 14.18 -3.46 21.04
CA ILE A 7 14.38 -4.81 20.48
C ILE A 7 15.27 -5.73 21.33
N GLU A 8 16.09 -5.16 22.22
CA GLU A 8 17.00 -5.93 23.09
C GLU A 8 16.28 -6.56 24.29
N ASP A 9 15.09 -6.08 24.64
CA ASP A 9 14.25 -6.65 25.70
C ASP A 9 13.21 -7.64 25.16
N SER A 10 12.32 -7.18 24.28
CA SER A 10 11.22 -8.00 23.77
C SER A 10 10.63 -7.45 22.47
N PHE A 11 9.90 -8.30 21.75
CA PHE A 11 9.26 -7.95 20.47
C PHE A 11 7.76 -8.31 20.50
N PRO A 12 6.86 -7.45 19.99
CA PRO A 12 5.41 -7.65 20.07
C PRO A 12 4.91 -8.64 19.01
N ILE A 13 5.31 -9.91 19.11
CA ILE A 13 5.04 -10.95 18.10
C ILE A 13 3.53 -11.15 17.90
N VAL A 14 2.74 -11.17 18.98
CA VAL A 14 1.30 -11.45 18.91
C VAL A 14 0.56 -10.33 18.18
N GLU A 15 0.85 -9.08 18.53
CA GLU A 15 0.25 -7.88 17.96
C GLU A 15 0.64 -7.73 16.49
N ILE A 16 1.92 -7.86 16.17
CA ILE A 16 2.42 -7.71 14.80
C ILE A 16 1.92 -8.83 13.90
N ASN A 17 1.81 -10.06 14.40
CA ASN A 17 1.28 -11.17 13.60
C ASN A 17 -0.21 -10.97 13.26
N ARG A 18 -1.00 -10.39 14.17
CA ARG A 18 -2.41 -10.02 13.89
C ARG A 18 -2.52 -8.99 12.76
N LEU A 19 -1.56 -8.08 12.64
CA LEU A 19 -1.50 -7.10 11.54
C LEU A 19 -0.96 -7.70 10.24
N ALA A 20 0.00 -8.62 10.33
CA ALA A 20 0.66 -9.21 9.16
C ALA A 20 -0.29 -10.10 8.33
N ILE A 21 -1.23 -10.80 8.97
CA ILE A 21 -2.18 -11.69 8.29
C ILE A 21 -3.05 -10.94 7.26
N PRO A 22 -3.80 -9.88 7.60
CA PRO A 22 -4.58 -9.14 6.63
C PRO A 22 -3.69 -8.41 5.61
N GLU A 23 -2.54 -7.87 6.03
CA GLU A 23 -1.64 -7.13 5.13
C GLU A 23 -1.08 -8.00 3.99
N ARG A 24 -0.86 -9.30 4.23
CA ARG A 24 -0.42 -10.24 3.19
C ARG A 24 -1.47 -10.52 2.12
N ASN A 25 -2.75 -10.27 2.42
CA ASN A 25 -3.86 -10.48 1.50
C ASN A 25 -4.36 -9.16 0.87
N ALA A 26 -4.03 -8.01 1.48
CA ALA A 26 -4.40 -6.69 1.01
C ALA A 26 -3.15 -5.78 0.99
N PHE A 27 -2.39 -5.84 -0.11
CA PHE A 27 -1.19 -5.03 -0.26
C PHE A 27 -1.51 -3.54 -0.20
N LYS A 28 -0.70 -2.78 0.55
CA LYS A 28 -0.77 -1.32 0.60
C LYS A 28 -0.65 -0.73 -0.81
N PRO A 29 -1.34 0.38 -1.14
CA PRO A 29 -1.34 0.96 -2.49
C PRO A 29 0.05 1.18 -3.10
N ILE A 30 1.00 1.62 -2.27
CA ILE A 30 2.40 1.83 -2.68
C ILE A 30 3.07 0.56 -3.22
N TYR A 31 2.62 -0.63 -2.80
CA TYR A 31 3.13 -1.93 -3.23
C TYR A 31 2.35 -2.54 -4.41
N GLN A 32 1.37 -1.81 -4.96
CA GLN A 32 0.55 -2.27 -6.09
C GLN A 32 1.11 -1.84 -7.45
N MET A 33 2.16 -1.00 -7.47
CA MET A 33 2.82 -0.58 -8.70
C MET A 33 3.36 -1.76 -9.52
N HIS A 34 3.90 -2.78 -8.86
CA HIS A 34 4.34 -4.01 -9.48
C HIS A 34 4.26 -5.18 -8.49
N LYS A 35 3.86 -6.37 -8.98
CA LYS A 35 3.81 -7.58 -8.15
C LYS A 35 5.22 -8.06 -7.79
N TRP A 36 5.55 -8.14 -6.51
CA TRP A 36 6.80 -8.74 -6.01
C TRP A 36 6.53 -9.97 -5.15
N PHE A 37 7.01 -11.15 -5.57
CA PHE A 37 6.63 -12.44 -4.97
C PHE A 37 7.12 -12.65 -3.54
N ALA A 38 8.26 -12.07 -3.18
CA ALA A 38 8.90 -12.30 -1.88
C ALA A 38 8.74 -11.12 -0.90
N ARG A 39 7.76 -10.23 -1.14
CA ARG A 39 7.59 -9.02 -0.32
C ARG A 39 7.18 -9.40 1.11
N ARG A 40 7.89 -8.85 2.09
CA ARG A 40 7.59 -9.04 3.50
C ARG A 40 6.54 -8.03 3.96
N ALA A 41 5.74 -8.42 4.95
CA ALA A 41 4.74 -7.53 5.53
C ALA A 41 5.44 -6.31 6.13
N SER A 42 4.97 -5.13 5.74
CA SER A 42 5.52 -3.86 6.14
C SER A 42 5.30 -3.55 7.62
N CYS A 43 4.21 -4.03 8.23
CA CYS A 43 4.04 -3.96 9.69
C CYS A 43 5.20 -4.63 10.45
N VAL A 44 5.74 -5.74 9.93
CA VAL A 44 6.87 -6.45 10.55
C VAL A 44 8.14 -5.59 10.48
N PHE A 45 8.45 -5.06 9.29
CA PHE A 45 9.63 -4.21 9.11
C PHE A 45 9.53 -2.90 9.89
N ARG A 46 8.35 -2.29 9.95
CA ARG A 46 8.11 -1.11 10.79
C ARG A 46 8.40 -1.40 12.26
N ALA A 47 7.92 -2.51 12.80
CA ALA A 47 8.18 -2.90 14.19
C ALA A 47 9.66 -3.21 14.46
N ILE A 48 10.35 -3.89 13.53
CA ILE A 48 11.80 -4.13 13.62
C ILE A 48 12.55 -2.80 13.65
N LEU A 49 12.26 -1.89 12.72
CA LEU A 49 12.92 -0.58 12.63
C LEU A 49 12.70 0.24 13.90
N LEU A 50 11.46 0.30 14.40
CA LEU A 50 11.15 0.95 15.67
C LEU A 50 11.90 0.30 16.83
N GLY A 51 11.92 -1.03 16.91
CA GLY A 51 12.63 -1.76 17.95
C GLY A 51 14.13 -1.45 17.98
N CYS A 52 14.76 -1.32 16.81
CA CYS A 52 16.18 -1.01 16.69
C CYS A 52 16.54 0.46 16.97
N MET A 53 15.58 1.39 16.91
CA MET A 53 15.86 2.83 17.03
C MET A 53 15.28 3.45 18.30
N LYS A 54 14.23 2.86 18.87
CA LYS A 54 13.55 3.41 20.05
C LYS A 54 14.25 3.04 21.34
N PRO A 55 14.69 4.02 22.14
CA PRO A 55 15.39 3.75 23.38
C PRO A 55 14.49 3.07 24.39
N LEU A 56 15.06 2.14 25.14
CA LEU A 56 14.42 1.48 26.26
C LEU A 56 14.85 2.17 27.55
N ALA A 57 13.89 2.78 28.25
CA ALA A 57 14.15 3.41 29.53
C ALA A 57 14.29 2.35 30.63
N LEU A 58 15.35 2.45 31.43
CA LEU A 58 15.66 1.55 32.55
C LEU A 58 15.50 2.28 33.89
N ASP A 59 15.14 1.53 34.93
CA ASP A 59 15.16 2.00 36.32
C ASP A 59 16.59 2.02 36.92
N GLU A 60 16.69 2.44 38.18
CA GLU A 60 17.96 2.50 38.92
C GLU A 60 18.65 1.14 39.09
N ASN A 61 17.92 0.04 38.95
CA ASN A 61 18.42 -1.34 39.04
C ASN A 61 18.70 -1.95 37.65
N GLY A 62 18.57 -1.16 36.57
CA GLY A 62 18.76 -1.62 35.20
C GLY A 62 17.60 -2.42 34.63
N LYS A 63 16.42 -2.42 35.26
CA LYS A 63 15.23 -3.11 34.77
C LYS A 63 14.42 -2.19 33.85
N PRO A 64 13.88 -2.69 32.72
CA PRO A 64 13.03 -1.88 31.84
C PRO A 64 11.79 -1.33 32.56
N LEU A 65 11.52 -0.03 32.37
CA LEU A 65 10.31 0.64 32.88
C LEU A 65 9.04 0.18 32.13
N LYS A 66 9.20 -0.19 30.86
CA LYS A 66 8.22 -0.85 30.01
C LYS A 66 8.92 -1.96 29.26
N SER A 67 8.20 -2.98 28.83
CA SER A 67 8.76 -3.95 27.90
C SER A 67 9.07 -3.30 26.55
N GLY A 68 10.08 -3.83 25.85
CA GLY A 68 10.38 -3.45 24.47
C GLY A 68 9.17 -3.59 23.55
N ALA A 69 8.37 -4.66 23.74
CA ALA A 69 7.12 -4.87 23.04
C ALA A 69 6.12 -3.70 23.23
N GLU A 70 5.95 -3.21 24.46
CA GLU A 70 5.10 -2.06 24.75
C GLU A 70 5.63 -0.79 24.08
N VAL A 71 6.93 -0.51 24.18
CA VAL A 71 7.55 0.68 23.54
C VAL A 71 7.33 0.65 22.02
N ILE A 72 7.57 -0.50 21.37
CA ILE A 72 7.37 -0.65 19.92
C ILE A 72 5.91 -0.39 19.53
N MET A 73 4.96 -0.95 20.30
CA MET A 73 3.53 -0.80 19.99
C MET A 73 2.99 0.60 20.26
N GLU A 74 3.48 1.29 21.30
CA GLU A 74 3.16 2.70 21.56
C GLU A 74 3.64 3.61 20.44
N GLU A 75 4.81 3.32 19.88
CA GLU A 75 5.37 4.07 18.77
C GLU A 75 4.74 3.69 17.43
N PHE A 76 4.19 2.48 17.29
CA PHE A 76 3.83 1.92 15.99
C PHE A 76 2.95 2.83 15.11
N TYR A 77 1.98 3.55 15.69
CA TYR A 77 1.04 4.39 14.92
C TYR A 77 1.33 5.90 14.98
N LYS A 78 2.40 6.31 15.67
CA LYS A 78 2.76 7.73 15.76
C LYS A 78 3.35 8.24 14.44
N ASP A 79 3.32 9.55 14.27
CA ASP A 79 4.03 10.24 13.19
C ASP A 79 5.51 10.40 13.57
N HIS A 80 6.40 9.88 12.74
CA HIS A 80 7.86 9.92 12.95
C HIS A 80 8.57 10.91 12.03
N THR A 81 7.84 11.73 11.27
CA THR A 81 8.42 12.67 10.29
C THR A 81 9.49 13.58 10.92
N ASN A 82 9.29 13.99 12.17
CA ASN A 82 10.22 14.84 12.92
C ASN A 82 10.78 14.20 14.19
N ASP A 83 10.75 12.87 14.26
CA ASP A 83 11.14 12.14 15.45
C ASP A 83 12.67 12.15 15.67
N PRO A 84 13.16 12.54 16.85
CA PRO A 84 14.59 12.67 17.09
C PRO A 84 15.35 11.33 17.10
N ASP A 85 14.67 10.21 17.35
CA ASP A 85 15.29 8.88 17.40
C ASP A 85 15.49 8.29 16.01
N THR A 86 14.63 8.63 15.05
CA THR A 86 14.64 8.05 13.70
C THR A 86 15.12 9.04 12.63
N LYS A 87 14.83 10.34 12.77
CA LYS A 87 15.15 11.36 11.77
C LYS A 87 16.65 11.43 11.52
N GLY A 88 17.02 11.29 10.24
CA GLY A 88 18.42 11.38 9.80
C GLY A 88 19.27 10.14 10.09
N LYS A 89 18.74 9.11 10.76
CA LYS A 89 19.39 7.79 10.83
C LYS A 89 19.49 7.20 9.43
N VAL A 90 20.57 6.48 9.15
CA VAL A 90 20.79 5.83 7.84
C VAL A 90 20.52 4.34 7.99
N ILE A 91 19.59 3.81 7.19
CA ILE A 91 19.28 2.39 7.09
C ILE A 91 19.88 1.84 5.80
N LEU A 92 20.69 0.80 5.91
CA LEU A 92 21.23 0.05 4.76
C LEU A 92 20.47 -1.27 4.63
N ASP A 93 19.89 -1.50 3.46
CA ASP A 93 19.37 -2.81 3.07
C ASP A 93 20.15 -3.32 1.84
N PRO A 94 21.11 -4.25 2.02
CA PRO A 94 21.95 -4.74 0.94
C PRO A 94 21.22 -5.70 -0.02
N PHE A 95 20.01 -6.13 0.32
CA PHE A 95 19.19 -7.10 -0.44
C PHE A 95 17.72 -6.69 -0.42
N MET A 96 17.43 -5.46 -0.85
CA MET A 96 16.14 -4.82 -0.59
C MET A 96 14.94 -5.53 -1.24
N GLY A 97 15.15 -6.24 -2.36
CA GLY A 97 14.11 -6.90 -3.13
C GLY A 97 12.97 -5.94 -3.47
N GLY A 98 11.79 -6.21 -2.92
CA GLY A 98 10.62 -5.35 -3.11
C GLY A 98 10.72 -4.00 -2.39
N GLY A 99 11.68 -3.77 -1.51
CA GLY A 99 11.90 -2.47 -0.87
C GLY A 99 11.01 -2.18 0.33
N THR A 100 10.43 -3.20 0.99
CA THR A 100 9.66 -3.00 2.23
C THR A 100 10.46 -2.22 3.27
N THR A 101 11.73 -2.57 3.48
CA THR A 101 12.64 -1.86 4.41
C THR A 101 12.80 -0.39 4.02
N VAL A 102 13.01 -0.14 2.73
CA VAL A 102 13.23 1.20 2.17
C VAL A 102 12.01 2.08 2.41
N VAL A 103 10.81 1.60 2.05
CA VAL A 103 9.56 2.35 2.21
C VAL A 103 9.24 2.62 3.69
N GLU A 104 9.35 1.62 4.56
CA GLU A 104 9.02 1.82 5.98
C GLU A 104 10.06 2.68 6.71
N ALA A 105 11.34 2.59 6.37
CA ALA A 105 12.36 3.46 6.92
C ALA A 105 12.16 4.93 6.49
N LEU A 106 11.82 5.19 5.22
CA LEU A 106 11.48 6.54 4.76
C LEU A 106 10.26 7.12 5.50
N ARG A 107 9.22 6.30 5.74
CA ARG A 107 8.06 6.70 6.56
C ARG A 107 8.40 7.01 8.01
N LEU A 108 9.51 6.47 8.52
CA LEU A 108 10.03 6.79 9.84
C LEU A 108 10.94 8.03 9.85
N GLY A 109 11.10 8.74 8.72
CA GLY A 109 12.00 9.89 8.63
C GLY A 109 13.48 9.54 8.50
N CYS A 110 13.81 8.25 8.32
CA CYS A 110 15.17 7.81 8.09
C CYS A 110 15.66 8.16 6.69
N LYS A 111 16.98 8.19 6.52
CA LYS A 111 17.66 8.07 5.23
C LYS A 111 17.86 6.59 4.92
N VAL A 112 17.84 6.22 3.64
CA VAL A 112 17.91 4.82 3.22
C VAL A 112 18.91 4.64 2.09
N ILE A 113 19.64 3.52 2.12
CA ILE A 113 20.45 3.00 1.04
C ILE A 113 19.94 1.59 0.75
N GLY A 114 19.20 1.43 -0.34
CA GLY A 114 18.72 0.13 -0.80
C GLY A 114 19.58 -0.37 -1.96
N ILE A 115 20.05 -1.61 -1.87
CA ILE A 115 20.84 -2.27 -2.91
C ILE A 115 20.13 -3.55 -3.32
N ASP A 116 20.07 -3.80 -4.61
CA ASP A 116 19.67 -5.08 -5.15
C ASP A 116 20.45 -5.36 -6.44
N LEU A 117 20.78 -6.62 -6.68
CA LEU A 117 21.41 -7.05 -7.93
C LEU A 117 20.41 -7.00 -9.09
N ASN A 118 19.13 -7.23 -8.82
CA ASN A 118 18.10 -7.25 -9.84
C ASN A 118 17.70 -5.82 -10.26
N PRO A 119 17.93 -5.42 -11.52
CA PRO A 119 17.57 -4.07 -11.97
C PRO A 119 16.06 -3.81 -11.92
N VAL A 120 15.23 -4.86 -11.98
CA VAL A 120 13.78 -4.75 -11.84
C VAL A 120 13.40 -4.39 -10.40
N ALA A 121 14.06 -5.00 -9.41
CA ALA A 121 13.86 -4.65 -8.00
C ALA A 121 14.19 -3.18 -7.76
N TRP A 122 15.36 -2.75 -8.25
CA TRP A 122 15.78 -1.35 -8.17
C TRP A 122 14.77 -0.40 -8.82
N PHE A 123 14.32 -0.68 -10.04
CA PHE A 123 13.38 0.16 -10.75
C PHE A 123 12.03 0.28 -10.03
N ILE A 124 11.50 -0.84 -9.53
CA ILE A 124 10.25 -0.87 -8.76
C ILE A 124 10.40 0.01 -7.52
N VAL A 125 11.39 -0.26 -6.68
CA VAL A 125 11.58 0.47 -5.41
C VAL A 125 11.84 1.95 -5.66
N LYS A 126 12.67 2.28 -6.66
CA LYS A 126 12.93 3.66 -7.05
C LYS A 126 11.64 4.39 -7.42
N THR A 127 10.77 3.76 -8.20
CA THR A 127 9.49 4.35 -8.61
C THR A 127 8.51 4.43 -7.43
N GLU A 128 8.49 3.44 -6.53
CA GLU A 128 7.66 3.44 -5.32
C GLU A 128 7.97 4.63 -4.39
N ILE A 129 9.21 5.12 -4.37
CA ILE A 129 9.65 6.18 -3.43
C ILE A 129 9.97 7.52 -4.08
N GLU A 130 9.90 7.59 -5.41
CA GLU A 130 10.20 8.82 -6.16
C GLU A 130 9.23 9.93 -5.72
N PRO A 131 9.72 11.11 -5.29
CA PRO A 131 8.86 12.25 -5.09
C PRO A 131 8.14 12.59 -6.39
N VAL A 132 6.83 12.81 -6.30
CA VAL A 132 5.99 13.18 -7.45
C VAL A 132 5.46 14.58 -7.21
N ASP A 133 5.66 15.47 -8.19
CA ASP A 133 4.94 16.73 -8.26
C ASP A 133 3.48 16.45 -8.64
N ILE A 134 2.58 16.68 -7.69
CA ILE A 134 1.16 16.37 -7.84
C ILE A 134 0.51 17.26 -8.91
N ASP A 135 0.96 18.50 -9.06
CA ASP A 135 0.40 19.43 -10.04
C ASP A 135 0.89 19.08 -11.44
N GLU A 136 2.17 18.69 -11.59
CA GLU A 136 2.69 18.16 -12.86
C GLU A 136 2.02 16.84 -13.25
N LEU A 137 1.77 15.96 -12.28
CA LEU A 137 1.04 14.70 -12.51
C LEU A 137 -0.38 14.96 -13.01
N LYS A 138 -1.12 15.87 -12.34
CA LYS A 138 -2.48 16.27 -12.77
C LYS A 138 -2.46 16.89 -14.16
N ALA A 139 -1.54 17.82 -14.42
CA ALA A 139 -1.42 18.44 -15.75
C ALA A 139 -1.10 17.41 -16.85
N SER A 140 -0.27 16.41 -16.54
CA SER A 140 0.02 15.31 -17.46
C SER A 140 -1.16 14.38 -17.68
N PHE A 141 -1.94 14.10 -16.63
CA PHE A 141 -3.20 13.37 -16.73
C PHE A 141 -4.21 14.13 -17.60
N ASP A 142 -4.43 15.42 -17.36
CA ASP A 142 -5.38 16.24 -18.11
C ASP A 142 -4.97 16.32 -19.60
N ARG A 143 -3.67 16.49 -19.87
CA ARG A 143 -3.14 16.46 -21.25
C ARG A 143 -3.45 15.13 -21.95
N LEU A 144 -3.34 14.00 -21.25
CA LEU A 144 -3.68 12.69 -21.80
C LEU A 144 -5.20 12.54 -21.99
N ALA A 145 -5.97 12.93 -20.98
CA ALA A 145 -7.42 12.82 -20.95
C ALA A 145 -8.06 13.62 -22.09
N GLU A 146 -7.58 14.84 -22.34
CA GLU A 146 -8.10 15.76 -23.37
C GLU A 146 -7.51 15.52 -24.76
N ARG A 147 -6.49 14.67 -24.90
CA ARG A 147 -5.87 14.34 -26.19
C ARG A 147 -6.93 13.82 -27.17
N LYS A 148 -6.98 14.39 -28.37
CA LYS A 148 -7.91 13.93 -29.41
C LYS A 148 -7.50 12.59 -29.99
N VAL A 149 -8.48 11.71 -30.18
CA VAL A 149 -8.30 10.38 -30.78
C VAL A 149 -8.83 10.41 -32.21
N ALA A 150 -8.01 9.98 -33.18
CA ALA A 150 -8.29 10.17 -34.61
C ALA A 150 -9.58 9.48 -35.11
N TRP A 151 -9.91 8.32 -34.54
CA TRP A 151 -11.06 7.53 -35.01
C TRP A 151 -12.40 8.00 -34.43
N SER A 152 -12.42 8.65 -33.26
CA SER A 152 -13.65 9.16 -32.63
C SER A 152 -13.84 10.66 -32.84
N GLY A 153 -12.76 11.41 -33.08
CA GLY A 153 -12.74 12.87 -33.06
C GLY A 153 -12.93 13.49 -31.66
N LYS A 154 -13.11 12.66 -30.63
CA LYS A 154 -13.33 13.05 -29.23
C LYS A 154 -12.03 12.98 -28.43
N SER A 155 -12.05 13.49 -27.21
CA SER A 155 -10.94 13.30 -26.27
C SER A 155 -10.80 11.81 -25.89
N VAL A 156 -9.61 11.39 -25.41
CA VAL A 156 -9.41 10.03 -24.87
C VAL A 156 -10.43 9.75 -23.77
N LYS A 157 -10.67 10.72 -22.88
CA LYS A 157 -11.63 10.63 -21.78
C LYS A 157 -13.04 10.35 -22.28
N GLU A 158 -13.58 11.19 -23.16
CA GLU A 158 -14.93 11.00 -23.72
C GLU A 158 -15.05 9.67 -24.45
N THR A 159 -14.05 9.34 -25.28
CA THR A 159 -14.02 8.11 -26.07
C THR A 159 -14.12 6.86 -25.20
N LEU A 160 -13.40 6.83 -24.07
CA LEU A 160 -13.42 5.71 -23.15
C LEU A 160 -14.70 5.70 -22.30
N LEU A 161 -15.06 6.83 -21.68
CA LEU A 161 -16.20 6.90 -20.75
C LEU A 161 -17.54 6.62 -21.44
N GLU A 162 -17.69 6.95 -22.73
CA GLU A 162 -18.89 6.58 -23.50
C GLU A 162 -19.09 5.07 -23.63
N GLN A 163 -18.02 4.27 -23.55
CA GLN A 163 -18.13 2.80 -23.57
C GLN A 163 -18.64 2.24 -22.22
N TYR A 164 -18.68 3.06 -21.17
CA TYR A 164 -19.15 2.69 -19.83
C TYR A 164 -20.51 3.31 -19.51
N LYS A 165 -21.33 3.56 -20.52
CA LYS A 165 -22.72 4.01 -20.35
C LYS A 165 -23.68 2.88 -20.68
N THR A 166 -24.79 2.83 -19.95
CA THR A 166 -25.90 1.90 -20.17
C THR A 166 -27.23 2.57 -19.87
N GLU A 167 -28.32 1.92 -20.22
CA GLU A 167 -29.67 2.36 -19.87
C GLU A 167 -30.05 1.79 -18.48
N CYS A 168 -30.55 2.59 -17.53
CA CYS A 168 -31.11 1.95 -16.32
C CYS A 168 -32.43 1.27 -16.69
N PRO A 169 -32.57 -0.06 -16.46
CA PRO A 169 -33.87 -0.73 -16.60
C PRO A 169 -34.91 -0.23 -15.58
N CYS A 170 -34.44 0.44 -14.51
CA CYS A 170 -35.21 0.84 -13.34
C CYS A 170 -35.80 2.26 -13.42
N CYS A 171 -35.06 3.23 -13.97
CA CYS A 171 -35.38 4.66 -13.92
C CYS A 171 -36.28 5.14 -15.07
N GLY A 172 -37.20 4.30 -15.56
CA GLY A 172 -38.12 4.67 -16.64
C GLY A 172 -37.72 4.15 -18.02
N ALA A 173 -37.37 2.86 -18.09
CA ALA A 173 -37.24 2.07 -19.33
C ALA A 173 -36.39 2.76 -20.42
N GLY A 174 -35.12 3.02 -20.12
CA GLY A 174 -34.13 3.44 -21.13
C GLY A 174 -34.14 4.93 -21.51
N ARG A 175 -34.77 5.79 -20.72
CA ARG A 175 -34.81 7.25 -21.01
C ARG A 175 -33.64 8.05 -20.42
N GLU A 176 -32.89 7.48 -19.49
CA GLU A 176 -31.71 8.11 -18.89
C GLU A 176 -30.50 7.20 -19.02
N GLU A 177 -29.41 7.75 -19.56
CA GLU A 177 -28.09 7.12 -19.55
C GLU A 177 -27.56 7.07 -18.11
N ALA A 178 -27.06 5.90 -17.71
CA ALA A 178 -26.41 5.65 -16.44
C ALA A 178 -24.95 5.21 -16.67
N GLU A 179 -24.05 5.63 -15.79
CA GLU A 179 -22.65 5.20 -15.79
C GLU A 179 -22.50 3.81 -15.15
N ILE A 180 -21.75 2.94 -15.81
CA ILE A 180 -21.42 1.60 -15.33
C ILE A 180 -20.31 1.70 -14.28
N ILE A 181 -20.61 1.29 -13.04
CA ILE A 181 -19.63 1.20 -11.95
C ILE A 181 -18.98 -0.20 -11.92
N TYR A 182 -19.77 -1.25 -12.14
CA TYR A 182 -19.32 -2.65 -12.13
C TYR A 182 -20.00 -3.46 -13.23
N THR A 183 -19.24 -4.34 -13.88
CA THR A 183 -19.76 -5.32 -14.84
C THR A 183 -19.49 -6.72 -14.30
N PHE A 184 -20.56 -7.50 -14.09
CA PHE A 184 -20.45 -8.89 -13.66
C PHE A 184 -20.65 -9.82 -14.85
N TRP A 185 -19.70 -10.72 -15.07
CA TRP A 185 -19.90 -11.87 -15.96
C TRP A 185 -20.53 -12.99 -15.16
N VAL A 186 -21.82 -13.23 -15.39
CA VAL A 186 -22.62 -14.24 -14.68
C VAL A 186 -22.93 -15.39 -15.63
N LYS A 187 -22.79 -16.63 -15.14
CA LYS A 187 -23.21 -17.82 -15.91
C LYS A 187 -24.65 -18.13 -15.56
N SER A 188 -25.57 -17.99 -16.51
CA SER A 188 -26.96 -18.38 -16.28
C SER A 188 -27.20 -19.86 -16.60
N ALA A 189 -28.19 -20.45 -15.91
CA ALA A 189 -28.75 -21.75 -16.21
C ALA A 189 -30.28 -21.68 -16.24
N LEU A 190 -30.92 -22.61 -16.96
CA LEU A 190 -32.37 -22.72 -16.92
C LEU A 190 -32.84 -23.22 -15.55
N CYS A 191 -33.85 -22.56 -14.99
CA CYS A 191 -34.50 -23.01 -13.76
C CYS A 191 -34.99 -24.46 -13.93
N THR A 192 -34.65 -25.32 -12.97
CA THR A 192 -34.99 -26.76 -13.02
C THR A 192 -36.45 -27.05 -12.69
N ASN A 193 -37.21 -26.05 -12.24
CA ASN A 193 -38.64 -26.20 -12.01
C ASN A 193 -39.36 -26.33 -13.37
N PRO A 194 -40.10 -27.43 -13.63
CA PRO A 194 -40.75 -27.65 -14.92
C PRO A 194 -41.77 -26.57 -15.32
N LEU A 195 -42.27 -25.79 -14.35
CA LEU A 195 -43.20 -24.68 -14.55
C LEU A 195 -42.50 -23.32 -14.76
N SER A 196 -41.19 -23.24 -14.55
CA SER A 196 -40.39 -22.01 -14.68
C SER A 196 -39.28 -22.22 -15.71
N LYS A 197 -39.40 -21.55 -16.87
CA LYS A 197 -38.35 -21.54 -17.92
C LYS A 197 -37.44 -20.32 -17.85
N LYS A 198 -37.34 -19.67 -16.69
CA LYS A 198 -36.49 -18.48 -16.52
C LYS A 198 -35.03 -18.89 -16.41
N GLU A 199 -34.15 -18.11 -17.01
CA GLU A 199 -32.73 -18.16 -16.70
C GLU A 199 -32.47 -17.57 -15.32
N VAL A 200 -31.71 -18.31 -14.51
CA VAL A 200 -31.23 -17.88 -13.20
C VAL A 200 -29.71 -17.79 -13.25
N PRO A 201 -29.11 -16.72 -12.70
CA PRO A 201 -27.65 -16.57 -12.61
C PRO A 201 -27.00 -17.59 -11.66
#